data_AF-A0AB33R3S2-F1
#
_entry.id   AF-A0AB33R3S2-F1
#
_cell.length_a   1.000
_cell.length_b   1.000
_cell.length_c   1.000
_cell.angle_alpha   90.00
_cell.angle_beta   90.00
_cell.angle_gamma   90.00
#
_symmetry.space_group_name_H-M   'P 1'
#
loop_
_entity.id
_entity.type
_entity.pdbx_description
1 polymer ?
#
loop_
_entity_poly.entity_id
_entity_poly.type
_entity_poly.pdbx_seq_one_letter_code
_entity_poly.pdbx_strand_id
1 'polypeptide(L)'
;MKANLNRHFFIFNPKSYLYGEQLYQLAELADSLVTDAISIFMTAPYAELAELSKRTKHIIVTAQHMDRISPGRGMRKVLPESLVVNGVRAVF
;
A
#
# COMPACT_ATOMS: atom_id res chain seq x y z
N MET A 1 9.05 6.19 -8.69
CA MET A 1 8.17 6.51 -9.84
C MET A 1 6.75 6.74 -9.34
N LYS A 2 6.03 7.70 -9.92
CA LYS A 2 4.62 7.98 -9.61
C LYS A 2 3.75 6.85 -10.19
N ALA A 3 2.74 6.38 -9.45
CA ALA A 3 1.80 5.39 -9.97
C ALA A 3 1.01 5.99 -11.14
N ASN A 4 0.77 5.20 -12.19
CA ASN A 4 -0.13 5.59 -13.27
C ASN A 4 -1.58 5.37 -12.78
N LEU A 5 -2.40 6.42 -12.81
CA LEU A 5 -3.72 6.41 -12.21
C LEU A 5 -4.79 6.50 -13.30
N ASN A 6 -5.78 5.62 -13.20
CA ASN A 6 -6.98 5.68 -13.99
C ASN A 6 -7.93 6.76 -13.44
N ARG A 7 -8.86 7.23 -14.29
CA ARG A 7 -9.86 8.23 -13.91
C ARG A 7 -10.75 7.75 -12.76
N HIS A 8 -11.04 6.46 -12.74
CA HIS A 8 -11.80 5.81 -11.67
C HIS A 8 -10.84 5.07 -10.75
N PHE A 9 -11.09 5.19 -9.45
CA PHE A 9 -10.34 4.47 -8.45
C PHE A 9 -11.26 3.89 -7.38
N PHE A 10 -10.83 2.75 -6.84
CA PHE A 10 -11.46 2.10 -5.71
C PHE A 10 -10.45 2.03 -4.56
N ILE A 11 -10.91 2.32 -3.35
CA ILE A 11 -10.09 2.27 -2.14
C ILE A 11 -10.60 1.14 -1.27
N PHE A 12 -9.72 0.20 -0.96
CA PHE A 12 -9.97 -0.85 0.01
C PHE A 12 -9.09 -0.65 1.25
N ASN A 13 -9.73 -0.35 2.38
CA ASN A 13 -9.07 -0.17 3.67
C ASN A 13 -9.50 -1.24 4.67
N PRO A 14 -8.73 -2.35 4.81
CA PRO A 14 -8.98 -3.39 5.82
C PRO A 14 -8.70 -2.94 7.26
N LYS A 15 -8.23 -1.70 7.47
CA LYS A 15 -7.80 -1.16 8.78
C LYS A 15 -6.85 -2.15 9.48
N SER A 16 -7.24 -2.61 10.67
CA SER A 16 -6.53 -3.66 11.43
C SER A 16 -7.38 -4.91 11.59
N TYR A 17 -8.40 -5.11 10.75
CA TYR A 17 -9.26 -6.29 10.80
C TYR A 17 -8.62 -7.51 10.13
N LEU A 18 -7.68 -7.30 9.20
CA LEU A 18 -6.98 -8.36 8.46
C LEU A 18 -5.46 -8.18 8.58
N TYR A 19 -4.75 -9.30 8.63
CA TYR A 19 -3.28 -9.39 8.68
C TYR A 19 -2.83 -10.76 8.13
N GLY A 20 -1.56 -10.88 7.74
CA GLY A 20 -0.98 -12.13 7.25
C GLY A 20 -1.70 -12.69 6.01
N GLU A 21 -1.78 -14.02 5.91
CA GLU A 21 -2.24 -14.69 4.68
C GLU A 21 -3.67 -14.32 4.24
N GLN A 22 -4.59 -14.06 5.17
CA GLN A 22 -5.95 -13.63 4.80
C GLN A 22 -5.94 -12.28 4.08
N LEU A 23 -5.09 -11.36 4.54
CA LEU A 23 -4.89 -10.07 3.89
C LEU A 23 -4.24 -10.26 2.51
N TYR A 24 -3.24 -11.13 2.40
CA TYR A 24 -2.52 -11.36 1.14
C TYR A 24 -3.39 -12.01 0.07
N GLN A 25 -4.22 -13.00 0.42
CA GLN A 25 -5.18 -13.60 -0.50
C GLN A 25 -6.15 -12.56 -1.06
N LEU A 26 -6.63 -11.65 -0.22
CA LEU A 26 -7.51 -10.57 -0.64
C LEU A 26 -6.77 -9.55 -1.51
N ALA A 27 -5.50 -9.27 -1.22
CA ALA A 27 -4.66 -8.40 -2.02
C ALA A 27 -4.37 -8.98 -3.41
N GLU A 28 -4.05 -10.26 -3.50
CA GLU A 28 -3.84 -10.98 -4.77
C GLU A 28 -5.12 -11.03 -5.61
N LEU A 29 -6.28 -11.24 -4.97
CA LEU A 29 -7.57 -11.14 -5.65
C LEU A 29 -7.80 -9.71 -6.18
N ALA A 30 -7.60 -8.68 -5.34
CA ALA A 30 -7.73 -7.29 -5.76
C ALA A 30 -6.78 -6.94 -6.92
N ASP A 31 -5.56 -7.48 -6.90
CA ASP A 31 -4.56 -7.32 -7.97
C ASP A 31 -5.03 -7.87 -9.31
N SER A 32 -5.65 -9.05 -9.29
CA SER A 32 -6.22 -9.68 -10.50
C SER A 32 -7.41 -8.92 -11.10
N LEU A 33 -8.04 -8.03 -10.32
CA LEU A 33 -9.21 -7.25 -10.73
C LEU A 33 -8.84 -5.86 -11.28
N VAL A 34 -7.57 -5.48 -11.22
CA VAL A 34 -7.10 -4.21 -11.80
C VAL A 34 -7.19 -4.28 -13.32
N THR A 35 -7.73 -3.23 -13.93
CA THR A 35 -7.84 -3.09 -15.39
C THR A 35 -7.44 -1.67 -15.80
N ASP A 36 -7.35 -1.42 -17.10
CA ASP A 36 -7.07 -0.07 -17.63
C ASP A 36 -8.16 0.97 -17.31
N ALA A 37 -9.32 0.55 -16.80
CA ALA A 37 -10.41 1.44 -16.44
C ALA A 37 -10.40 1.87 -14.97
N ILE A 38 -9.78 1.10 -14.08
CA ILE A 38 -9.87 1.30 -12.62
C ILE A 38 -8.55 1.05 -11.91
N SER A 39 -8.13 2.00 -11.06
CA SER A 39 -7.00 1.79 -10.14
C SER A 39 -7.52 1.34 -8.78
N ILE A 40 -6.84 0.37 -8.15
CA ILE A 40 -7.19 -0.08 -6.80
C ILE A 40 -6.10 0.35 -5.84
N PHE A 41 -6.47 1.09 -4.80
CA PHE A 41 -5.61 1.42 -3.67
C PHE A 41 -5.95 0.49 -2.53
N MET A 42 -4.96 -0.24 -2.03
CA MET A 42 -5.14 -1.11 -0.88
C MET A 42 -4.24 -0.66 0.26
N THR A 43 -4.84 -0.38 1.42
CA THR A 43 -4.06 -0.09 2.63
C THR A 43 -3.80 -1.35 3.44
N ALA A 44 -2.74 -1.35 4.25
CA ALA A 44 -2.51 -2.41 5.23
C ALA A 44 -1.77 -1.86 6.47
N PRO A 45 -1.73 -2.60 7.59
CA PRO A 45 -0.80 -2.32 8.69
C PRO A 45 0.65 -2.29 8.20
N TYR A 46 1.49 -1.45 8.81
CA TYR A 46 2.86 -1.22 8.33
C TYR A 46 3.71 -2.49 8.21
N ALA A 47 3.51 -3.45 9.12
CA ALA A 47 4.22 -4.72 9.13
C ALA A 47 3.95 -5.57 7.86
N GLU A 48 2.84 -5.30 7.18
CA GLU A 48 2.37 -6.08 6.03
C GLU A 48 2.76 -5.45 4.68
N LEU A 49 3.10 -4.16 4.64
CA LEU A 49 3.24 -3.40 3.39
C LEU A 49 4.35 -3.93 2.47
N ALA A 50 5.47 -4.36 3.04
CA ALA A 50 6.60 -4.88 2.28
C ALA A 50 6.28 -6.23 1.61
N GLU A 51 5.58 -7.11 2.31
CA GLU A 51 5.19 -8.41 1.78
C GLU A 51 4.07 -8.28 0.75
N LEU A 52 3.07 -7.45 1.06
CA LEU A 52 1.97 -7.15 0.15
C LEU A 52 2.47 -6.56 -1.18
N SER A 53 3.50 -5.69 -1.13
CA SER A 53 4.15 -5.14 -2.34
C SER A 53 4.94 -6.18 -3.15
N LYS A 54 5.42 -7.27 -2.55
CA LYS A 54 6.10 -8.35 -3.28
C LYS A 54 5.12 -9.29 -3.97
N ARG A 55 3.94 -9.50 -3.35
CA ARG A 55 2.92 -10.44 -3.83
C ARG A 55 1.99 -9.86 -4.88
N THR A 56 1.96 -8.54 -5.03
CA THR A 56 1.06 -7.83 -5.93
C THR A 56 1.81 -7.00 -6.96
N LYS A 57 1.20 -6.72 -8.11
CA LYS A 57 1.86 -6.06 -9.26
C LYS A 57 1.13 -4.80 -9.74
N HIS A 58 -0.19 -4.78 -9.62
CA HIS A 58 -1.08 -3.80 -10.23
C HIS A 58 -1.78 -2.91 -9.20
N ILE A 59 -2.12 -3.43 -8.01
CA ILE A 59 -2.68 -2.59 -6.96
C ILE A 59 -1.65 -1.57 -6.47
N ILE A 60 -2.16 -0.44 -6.00
CA ILE A 60 -1.37 0.62 -5.40
C ILE A 60 -1.32 0.35 -3.90
N VAL A 61 -0.22 -0.26 -3.46
CA VAL A 61 0.05 -0.48 -2.04
C VAL A 61 0.17 0.87 -1.34
N THR A 62 -0.68 1.08 -0.34
CA THR A 62 -0.91 2.37 0.30
C THR A 62 -0.65 2.28 1.80
N ALA A 63 0.18 3.16 2.35
CA ALA A 63 0.34 3.24 3.80
C ALA A 63 -0.83 4.00 4.42
N GLN A 64 -1.20 3.65 5.65
CA GLN A 64 -2.28 4.31 6.38
C GLN A 64 -1.91 5.71 6.89
N HIS A 65 -0.62 6.03 7.00
CA HIS A 65 -0.10 7.33 7.39
C HIS A 65 1.41 7.41 7.09
N MET A 66 1.95 8.63 7.02
CA MET A 66 3.39 8.91 7.00
C MET A 66 3.69 10.16 7.82
N ASP A 67 4.85 10.21 8.47
CA ASP A 67 5.30 11.41 9.16
C ASP A 67 6.17 12.28 8.24
N ARG A 68 6.04 13.60 8.35
CA ARG A 68 6.87 14.56 7.59
C ARG A 68 8.27 14.67 8.22
N ILE A 69 9.04 13.59 8.10
CA ILE A 69 10.41 13.48 8.60
C ILE A 69 11.37 13.10 7.48
N SER A 70 12.65 13.36 7.69
CA SER A 70 13.76 12.85 6.88
C SER A 70 14.59 11.86 7.71
N PRO A 71 15.47 11.05 7.12
CA PRO A 71 16.31 10.11 7.85
C PRO A 71 17.06 10.79 9.00
N GLY A 72 16.90 10.29 10.24
CA GLY A 72 17.44 10.91 11.44
C GLY A 72 16.63 10.61 12.71
N ARG A 73 16.53 11.58 13.62
CA ARG A 73 15.75 11.46 14.86
C ARG A 73 14.27 11.25 14.51
N GLY A 74 13.66 10.15 14.95
CA GLY A 74 12.28 9.83 14.56
C GLY A 74 11.72 8.56 15.19
N MET A 75 12.06 8.24 16.45
CA MET A 75 11.53 7.04 17.09
C MET A 75 9.99 7.05 17.11
N ARG A 76 9.38 5.93 16.70
CA ARG A 76 7.91 5.75 16.50
C ARG A 76 7.29 6.54 15.34
N LYS A 77 8.09 7.15 14.47
CA LYS A 77 7.63 7.85 13.28
C LYS A 77 7.74 6.96 12.04
N VAL A 78 6.84 7.16 11.09
CA VAL A 78 6.84 6.43 9.82
C VAL A 78 7.60 7.25 8.78
N LEU A 79 8.80 6.79 8.43
CA LEU A 79 9.70 7.44 7.48
C LEU A 79 9.20 7.26 6.02
N PRO A 80 8.95 8.34 5.27
CA PRO A 80 8.47 8.23 3.88
C PRO A 80 9.38 7.43 2.95
N GLU A 81 10.71 7.59 3.07
CA GLU A 81 11.68 6.87 2.26
C GLU A 81 11.62 5.35 2.50
N SER A 82 11.33 4.93 3.73
CA SER A 82 11.16 3.51 4.08
C SER A 82 9.92 2.91 3.40
N LEU A 83 8.83 3.67 3.31
CA LEU A 83 7.62 3.24 2.58
C LEU A 83 7.93 3.03 1.09
N VAL A 84 8.60 3.99 0.45
CA VAL A 84 8.92 3.94 -0.98
C VAL A 84 9.80 2.73 -1.34
N VAL A 85 10.85 2.48 -0.54
CA VAL A 85 11.77 1.35 -0.73
C VAL A 85 11.04 0.01 -0.57
N ASN A 86 10.02 -0.06 0.28
CA ASN A 86 9.21 -1.26 0.49
C ASN A 86 8.03 -1.40 -0.49
N GLY A 87 8.02 -0.64 -1.59
CA GLY A 87 7.03 -0.81 -2.65
C GLY A 87 5.74 0.00 -2.48
N VAL A 88 5.58 0.74 -1.38
CA VAL A 88 4.44 1.63 -1.16
C VAL A 88 4.50 2.79 -2.18
N ARG A 89 3.33 3.17 -2.71
CA ARG A 89 3.19 4.21 -3.74
C ARG A 89 2.18 5.30 -3.42
N ALA A 90 1.44 5.15 -2.32
CA ALA A 90 0.49 6.15 -1.84
C ALA A 90 0.41 6.15 -0.31
N VAL A 91 -0.14 7.24 0.24
CA VAL A 91 -0.46 7.40 1.67
C VAL A 91 -1.78 8.16 1.76
N PHE A 92 -2.61 7.83 2.75
CA PHE A 92 -3.84 8.56 3.08
C PHE A 92 -3.71 9.41 4.35
#